data_AF-A0A915YH59-F1
#
_entry.id   AF-A0A915YH59-F1
#
_cell.length_a   1.000
_cell.length_b   1.000
_cell.length_c   1.000
_cell.angle_alpha   90.00
_cell.angle_beta   90.00
_cell.angle_gamma   90.00
#
_symmetry.space_group_name_H-M   'P 1'
#
loop_
_entity.id
_entity.type
_entity.pdbx_description
1 polymer ?
#
loop_
_entity_poly.entity_id
_entity_poly.type
_entity_poly.pdbx_seq_one_letter_code
_entity_poly.pdbx_strand_id
1 'polypeptide(L)' 'MAKKIKLELTEKEFGFLIDAIDDISAMIGGGEPEADEAFIAIVENLDGMLKKNGYKRLHS' A
#
# COMPACT_ATOMS: atom_id res chain seq x y z
N MET A 1 -10.77 -19.03 -8.34
CA MET A 1 -9.48 -18.30 -8.48
C MET A 1 -9.79 -16.85 -8.78
N ALA A 2 -9.14 -15.89 -8.11
CA ALA A 2 -9.32 -14.47 -8.42
C ALA A 2 -8.73 -14.14 -9.80
N LYS A 3 -9.43 -13.31 -10.58
CA LYS A 3 -8.93 -12.80 -11.86
C LYS A 3 -7.74 -11.88 -11.60
N LYS A 4 -6.60 -12.16 -12.24
CA LYS A 4 -5.43 -11.28 -12.18
C LYS A 4 -5.53 -10.21 -13.25
N ILE A 5 -5.14 -8.99 -12.92
CA ILE A 5 -4.96 -7.88 -13.84
C ILE A 5 -3.45 -7.63 -13.94
N LYS A 6 -2.90 -7.53 -15.16
CA LYS A 6 -1.50 -7.15 -15.39
C LYS A 6 -1.46 -5.63 -15.54
N LEU A 7 -0.69 -4.95 -14.70
CA LEU A 7 -0.41 -3.53 -14.81
C LEU A 7 1.07 -3.40 -15.18
N GLU A 8 1.35 -2.68 -16.27
CA GLU A 8 2.73 -2.36 -16.67
C GLU A 8 3.03 -0.95 -16.19
N LEU A 9 4.08 -0.82 -15.38
CA LEU A 9 4.50 0.43 -14.77
C LEU A 9 5.99 0.62 -15.03
N THR A 10 6.37 1.86 -15.23
CA THR A 10 7.76 2.30 -15.10
C THR A 10 8.17 2.29 -13.62
N GLU A 11 9.48 2.27 -13.35
CA GLU A 11 10.01 2.38 -11.98
C GLU A 11 9.51 3.66 -11.27
N LYS A 12 9.39 4.77 -12.01
CA LYS A 12 8.90 6.04 -11.49
C LYS A 12 7.43 5.95 -11.05
N GLU A 13 6.57 5.36 -11.88
CA GLU A 13 5.15 5.18 -11.56
C GLU A 13 4.95 4.20 -10.41
N PHE A 14 5.77 3.15 -10.35
CA PHE A 14 5.79 2.24 -9.22
C PHE A 14 6.24 2.95 -7.93
N GLY A 15 7.25 3.81 -8.01
CA GLY A 15 7.67 4.68 -6.90
C GLY A 15 6.53 5.52 -6.35
N PHE A 16 5.76 6.19 -7.22
CA PHE A 16 4.59 6.97 -6.79
C PHE A 16 3.52 6.12 -6.10
N LEU A 17 3.35 4.85 -6.47
CA LEU A 17 2.45 3.96 -5.75
C LEU A 17 2.96 3.63 -4.35
N ILE A 18 4.27 3.41 -4.20
CA ILE A 18 4.86 3.17 -2.88
C ILE A 18 4.71 4.42 -1.99
N ASP A 19 5.04 5.60 -2.52
CA ASP A 19 4.92 6.87 -1.80
C ASP A 19 3.47 7.11 -1.34
N ALA A 20 2.48 6.84 -2.20
CA ALA A 20 1.08 6.98 -1.83
C ALA A 20 0.64 6.03 -0.69
N ILE A 21 1.20 4.83 -0.63
CA ILE A 21 0.94 3.88 0.46
C ILE A 21 1.58 4.38 1.75
N ASP A 22 2.79 4.91 1.68
CA ASP A 22 3.50 5.47 2.82
C ASP A 22 2.78 6.73 3.36
N ASP A 23 2.26 7.59 2.50
CA ASP A 23 1.44 8.75 2.89
C ASP A 23 0.17 8.31 3.63
N ILE A 24 -0.56 7.31 3.12
CA ILE A 24 -1.74 6.76 3.82
C ILE A 24 -1.33 6.18 5.18
N SER A 25 -0.21 5.45 5.22
CA SER A 25 0.32 4.87 6.45
C SER A 25 0.68 5.94 7.49
N ALA A 26 1.18 7.09 7.05
CA ALA A 26 1.55 8.21 7.92
C ALA A 26 0.34 8.96 8.49
N MET A 27 -0.84 8.85 7.85
CA MET A 27 -2.07 9.46 8.35
C MET A 27 -2.72 8.67 9.49
N ILE A 28 -2.33 7.40 9.69
CA ILE A 28 -2.85 6.53 10.75
C ILE A 28 -2.45 7.10 12.12
N GLY A 29 -3.42 7.23 13.02
CA GLY A 29 -3.24 7.80 14.36
C GLY A 29 -3.37 9.32 14.42
N GLY A 30 -3.65 9.96 13.27
CA GLY A 30 -3.89 11.40 13.16
C GLY A 30 -5.37 11.81 13.12
N GLY A 31 -6.30 10.86 13.13
CA GLY A 31 -7.73 11.10 12.88
C GLY A 31 -8.69 10.32 13.79
N GLU A 32 -9.91 10.09 13.28
CA GLU A 32 -10.94 9.29 13.97
C GLU A 32 -10.54 7.80 14.00
N PRO A 33 -10.69 7.09 15.13
CA PRO A 33 -10.23 5.71 15.29
C PRO A 33 -10.78 4.73 14.24
N GLU A 34 -12.01 4.94 13.78
CA GLU A 34 -12.67 4.11 12.77
C GLU A 34 -12.04 4.28 11.38
N ALA A 35 -11.53 5.48 11.06
CA ALA A 35 -10.78 5.72 9.84
C ALA A 35 -9.39 5.08 9.89
N ASP A 36 -8.75 5.10 11.06
CA ASP A 36 -7.46 4.44 11.29
C ASP A 36 -7.55 2.93 11.07
N GLU A 37 -8.58 2.26 11.59
CA GLU A 37 -8.78 0.82 11.39
C GLU A 37 -8.92 0.48 9.89
N ALA A 38 -9.67 1.29 9.14
CA ALA A 38 -9.83 1.10 7.70
C ALA A 38 -8.50 1.28 6.94
N PHE A 39 -7.72 2.31 7.30
CA PHE A 39 -6.42 2.56 6.69
C PHE A 39 -5.39 1.49 7.03
N ILE A 40 -5.35 1.01 8.27
CA ILE A 40 -4.50 -0.11 8.69
C ILE A 40 -4.80 -1.33 7.82
N ALA A 41 -6.07 -1.72 7.69
CA ALA A 41 -6.45 -2.89 6.90
C ALA A 41 -6.07 -2.74 5.41
N ILE A 42 -6.18 -1.53 4.84
CA ILE A 42 -5.77 -1.25 3.46
C ILE A 42 -4.25 -1.41 3.31
N VAL A 43 -3.46 -0.77 4.19
CA VAL A 43 -2.00 -0.79 4.15
C VAL A 43 -1.47 -2.22 4.31
N GLU A 44 -2.00 -2.99 5.27
CA GLU A 44 -1.59 -4.39 5.46
C GLU A 44 -1.86 -5.27 4.23
N ASN A 45 -3.01 -5.07 3.56
CA ASN A 45 -3.34 -5.78 2.33
C ASN A 45 -2.37 -5.43 1.19
N LEU A 46 -2.02 -4.15 1.06
CA LEU A 46 -1.08 -3.68 0.05
C LEU A 46 0.33 -4.20 0.32
N ASP A 47 0.78 -4.23 1.58
CA ASP A 47 2.04 -4.85 1.98
C ASP A 47 2.09 -6.34 1.67
N GLY A 48 1.01 -7.06 1.97
CA GLY A 48 0.88 -8.48 1.61
C GLY A 48 1.00 -8.70 0.10
N MET A 49 0.38 -7.83 -0.70
CA MET A 49 0.48 -7.86 -2.17
C MET A 49 1.91 -7.56 -2.66
N LEU A 50 2.54 -6.50 -2.15
CA LEU A 50 3.90 -6.11 -2.51
C LEU A 50 4.89 -7.23 -2.18
N LYS A 51 4.84 -7.75 -0.94
CA LYS A 51 5.70 -8.85 -0.47
C LYS A 51 5.54 -10.10 -1.33
N LYS A 52 4.31 -10.46 -1.70
CA LYS A 52 4.04 -11.60 -2.58
C LYS A 52 4.65 -11.45 -3.98
N ASN A 53 4.86 -10.22 -4.44
CA ASN A 53 5.49 -9.92 -5.71
C ASN A 53 6.98 -9.52 -5.57
N GLY A 54 7.58 -9.71 -4.39
CA GLY A 54 9.01 -9.47 -4.15
C GLY A 54 9.39 -8.02 -3.83
N TYR A 55 8.41 -7.14 -3.61
CA TYR A 55 8.64 -5.74 -3.27
C TYR A 55 8.52 -5.49 -1.76
N LYS A 56 9.20 -4.44 -1.30
CA LYS A 56 9.08 -3.91 0.08
C LYS A 56 8.94 -2.40 0.00
N ARG A 57 8.17 -1.82 0.92
CA ARG A 57 8.15 -0.36 1.10
C ARG A 57 9.45 0.09 1.75
N LEU A 58 9.84 1.35 1.51
CA LEU A 58 11.04 1.93 2.11
C LEU A 58 10.85 2.23 3.59
N HIS A 59 9.60 2.50 4.01
CA HIS A 59 9.26 2.97 5.35
C HIS A 59 8.34 2.03 6.16
N SER A 60 8.26 0.74 5.79
CA SER A 60 7.51 -0.29 6.55
C SER A 60 8.25 -0.83 7.78
#